data_AF-A0A530QL47-F1
#
_entry.id   AF-A0A530QL47-F1
#
_cell.length_a   1.000
_cell.length_b   1.000
_cell.length_c   1.000
_cell.angle_alpha   90.00
_cell.angle_beta   90.00
_cell.angle_gamma   90.00
#
_symmetry.space_group_name_H-M   'P 1'
#
loop_
_entity.id
_entity.type
_entity.pdbx_description
1 polymer ?
#
loop_
_entity_poly.entity_id
_entity_poly.type
_entity_poly.pdbx_seq_one_letter_code
_entity_poly.pdbx_strand_id
1 'polypeptide(L)'
;MSVRLLGPLTVIRDGTTVQLPASRKLRALFAYLALAPHAVGRSRLCELLWDVPNDPRGELRWCLSKLRGILDEPDRRRIETPGDTIELDLKGV
;
A
#
# COMPACT_ATOMS: atom_id res chain seq x y z
N MET A 1 4.81 -7.47 -11.76
CA MET A 1 4.93 -7.66 -10.29
C MET A 1 3.85 -8.62 -9.79
N SER A 2 4.10 -9.41 -8.74
CA SER A 2 3.08 -10.28 -8.12
C SER A 2 3.07 -10.16 -6.60
N VAL A 3 1.90 -10.39 -6.00
CA VAL A 3 1.67 -10.32 -4.56
C VAL A 3 1.09 -11.64 -4.08
N ARG A 4 1.68 -12.23 -3.04
CA ARG A 4 1.18 -13.44 -2.39
C ARG A 4 0.55 -13.05 -1.05
N LEU A 5 -0.75 -13.32 -0.93
CA LEU A 5 -1.56 -13.02 0.26
C LEU A 5 -2.01 -14.29 1.00
N LEU A 6 -1.99 -15.43 0.32
CA LEU A 6 -2.28 -16.73 0.91
C LEU A 6 -1.00 -17.28 1.56
N GLY A 7 -0.82 -16.95 2.84
CA GLY A 7 0.41 -17.18 3.60
C GLY A 7 1.09 -15.87 3.99
N PRO A 8 2.41 -15.88 4.26
CA PRO A 8 3.13 -14.65 4.57
C PRO A 8 3.03 -13.64 3.42
N LEU A 9 2.61 -12.41 3.74
CA LEU A 9 2.52 -11.31 2.79
C LEU A 9 3.87 -11.10 2.10
N THR A 10 3.92 -11.45 0.81
CA THR A 10 5.17 -11.44 0.02
C THR A 10 4.94 -10.68 -1.27
N VAL A 11 5.90 -9.81 -1.60
CA VAL A 11 5.92 -9.05 -2.86
C VAL A 11 7.06 -9.57 -3.71
N ILE A 12 6.78 -9.90 -4.96
CA ILE A 12 7.78 -10.38 -5.92
C ILE A 12 7.81 -9.41 -7.09
N ARG A 13 9.00 -8.90 -7.38
CA ARG A 13 9.28 -8.01 -8.52
C ARG A 13 10.46 -8.58 -9.29
N ASP A 14 10.27 -8.77 -10.60
CA ASP A 14 11.30 -9.31 -11.49
C ASP A 14 11.96 -10.60 -10.95
N GLY A 15 11.13 -11.49 -10.39
CA GLY A 15 11.57 -12.73 -9.76
C GLY A 15 12.20 -12.59 -8.36
N THR A 16 12.44 -11.37 -7.89
CA THR A 16 13.09 -11.08 -6.59
C THR A 16 12.06 -10.69 -5.52
N THR A 17 12.25 -11.19 -4.30
CA THR A 17 11.39 -10.83 -3.16
C THR A 17 11.71 -9.42 -2.65
N VAL A 18 10.71 -8.55 -2.62
CA VAL A 18 10.82 -7.20 -2.05
C VAL A 18 10.55 -7.28 -0.55
N GLN A 19 11.49 -6.77 0.26
CA GLN A 19 11.34 -6.75 1.71
C GLN A 19 10.30 -5.71 2.13
N LEU A 20 9.21 -6.18 2.74
CA LEU A 20 8.20 -5.30 3.32
C LEU A 20 8.57 -4.91 4.76
N PRO A 21 8.35 -3.65 5.16
CA PRO A 21 8.63 -3.17 6.51
C PRO A 21 7.92 -4.02 7.57
N ALA A 22 8.52 -4.13 8.76
CA ALA A 22 7.96 -4.88 9.88
C ALA A 22 6.65 -4.28 10.44
N SER A 23 6.33 -3.03 10.08
CA SER A 23 5.12 -2.35 10.58
C SER A 23 3.84 -3.07 10.13
N ARG A 24 3.07 -3.54 11.11
CA ARG A 24 1.78 -4.21 10.89
C ARG A 24 0.80 -3.34 10.12
N LYS A 25 0.71 -2.04 10.44
CA LYS A 25 -0.19 -1.10 9.76
C LYS A 25 0.16 -0.93 8.29
N LEU A 26 1.46 -0.83 7.99
CA LEU A 26 1.94 -0.66 6.62
C LEU A 26 1.70 -1.91 5.77
N ARG A 27 1.92 -3.11 6.34
CA ARG A 27 1.57 -4.38 5.71
C ARG A 27 0.07 -4.52 5.47
N ALA A 28 -0.77 -4.14 6.45
CA ALA A 28 -2.21 -4.17 6.33
C ALA A 28 -2.72 -3.21 5.23
N LEU A 29 -2.20 -1.97 5.20
CA LEU A 29 -2.51 -1.00 4.15
C LEU A 29 -2.16 -1.55 2.76
N PHE A 30 -0.95 -2.10 2.60
CA PHE A 30 -0.53 -2.69 1.33
C PHE A 30 -1.41 -3.87 0.91
N ALA A 31 -1.65 -4.82 1.81
CA ALA A 31 -2.48 -5.98 1.52
C ALA A 31 -3.91 -5.59 1.13
N TYR A 32 -4.47 -4.59 1.82
CA TYR A 32 -5.80 -4.07 1.51
C TYR A 32 -5.84 -3.43 0.12
N LEU A 33 -4.88 -2.57 -0.21
CA LEU A 33 -4.80 -1.94 -1.53
C LEU A 33 -4.54 -2.96 -2.65
N ALA A 34 -3.79 -4.03 -2.39
CA ALA A 34 -3.54 -5.09 -3.35
C ALA A 34 -4.79 -5.94 -3.66
N LEU A 35 -5.75 -6.00 -2.73
CA LEU A 35 -7.04 -6.69 -2.91
C LEU A 35 -8.14 -5.76 -3.43
N ALA A 36 -7.97 -4.45 -3.31
CA ALA A 36 -8.97 -3.49 -3.70
C ALA A 36 -9.11 -3.47 -5.24
N PRO A 37 -10.32 -3.70 -5.79
CA PRO A 37 -10.54 -3.68 -7.24
C PRO A 37 -10.49 -2.25 -7.83
N HIS A 38 -10.63 -1.23 -6.98
CA HIS A 38 -10.72 0.18 -7.34
C HIS A 38 -9.99 1.05 -6.32
N ALA A 39 -9.70 2.30 -6.70
CA ALA A 39 -9.14 3.29 -5.80
C ALA A 39 -9.98 3.46 -4.51
N VAL A 40 -9.31 3.50 -3.36
CA VAL A 40 -9.94 3.52 -2.02
C VAL A 40 -9.81 4.91 -1.40
N GLY A 41 -10.90 5.45 -0.86
CA GLY A 41 -10.90 6.75 -0.17
C GLY A 41 -10.00 6.78 1.07
N ARG A 42 -9.31 7.91 1.29
CA ARG A 42 -8.46 8.11 2.47
C ARG A 42 -9.21 7.96 3.78
N SER A 43 -10.42 8.53 3.88
CA SER A 43 -11.26 8.41 5.08
C SER A 43 -11.59 6.95 5.40
N ARG A 44 -11.91 6.14 4.38
CA ARG A 44 -12.20 4.71 4.57
C ARG A 44 -10.99 3.92 5.07
N LEU A 45 -9.80 4.22 4.54
CA LEU A 45 -8.56 3.60 5.01
C LEU A 45 -8.22 4.01 6.44
N CYS A 46 -8.44 5.28 6.78
CA CYS A 46 -8.32 5.79 8.14
C CYS A 46 -9.25 5.00 9.09
N GLU A 47 -10.55 4.95 8.81
CA GLU A 47 -11.53 4.23 9.63
C GLU A 47 -11.18 2.74 9.81
N LEU A 48 -10.71 2.07 8.76
CA LEU A 48 -10.42 0.64 8.80
C LEU A 48 -9.17 0.29 9.62
N LEU A 49 -8.12 1.12 9.51
CA LEU A 49 -6.77 0.80 10.01
C LEU A 49 -6.34 1.67 11.20
N TRP A 50 -7.06 2.75 11.49
CA TRP A 50 -6.77 3.72 12.54
C TRP A 50 -8.06 4.16 13.28
N ASP A 51 -8.31 3.56 14.44
CA ASP A 51 -9.52 3.77 15.26
C ASP A 51 -9.30 4.69 16.48
N VAL A 52 -8.19 5.46 16.52
CA VAL A 52 -7.70 6.13 17.74
C VAL A 52 -7.42 7.62 17.47
N PRO A 53 -7.43 8.51 18.50
CA PRO A 53 -7.51 9.97 18.32
C PRO A 53 -6.20 10.63 17.84
N ASN A 54 -5.18 9.85 17.45
CA ASN A 54 -3.97 10.36 16.81
C ASN A 54 -4.24 10.65 15.33
N ASP A 55 -3.65 11.70 14.78
CA ASP A 55 -3.83 12.16 13.38
C ASP A 55 -3.73 10.99 12.36
N PRO A 56 -4.88 10.39 11.96
CA PRO A 56 -4.88 9.16 11.16
C PRO A 56 -4.48 9.48 9.72
N ARG A 57 -4.75 10.71 9.27
CA ARG A 57 -4.33 11.21 7.96
C ARG A 57 -2.82 11.39 7.91
N GLY A 58 -2.21 11.87 8.99
CA GLY A 58 -0.76 11.94 9.18
C GLY A 58 -0.10 10.56 9.08
N GLU A 59 -0.61 9.59 9.84
CA GLU A 59 -0.09 8.22 9.81
C GLU A 59 -0.28 7.54 8.44
N LEU A 60 -1.44 7.73 7.80
CA LEU A 60 -1.70 7.22 6.45
C LEU A 60 -0.70 7.80 5.45
N ARG A 61 -0.50 9.12 5.46
CA ARG A 61 0.49 9.79 4.60
C ARG A 61 1.90 9.26 4.82
N TRP A 62 2.31 9.03 6.07
CA TRP A 62 3.60 8.44 6.38
C TRP A 62 3.71 7.00 5.84
N CYS A 63 2.68 6.16 6.03
CA CYS A 63 2.66 4.80 5.52
C CYS A 63 2.75 4.77 3.98
N LEU A 64 2.03 5.66 3.29
CA LEU A 64 2.10 5.79 1.84
C LEU A 64 3.48 6.23 1.38
N SER A 65 4.13 7.19 2.07
CA SER A 65 5.49 7.60 1.74
C SER A 65 6.47 6.44 1.86
N LYS A 66 6.36 5.62 2.91
CA LYS A 66 7.19 4.43 3.09
C LYS A 66 6.91 3.36 2.03
N LEU A 67 5.65 3.12 1.68
CA LEU A 67 5.32 2.18 0.62
C LEU A 67 5.82 2.63 -0.75
N ARG A 68 5.71 3.93 -1.07
CA ARG A 68 6.25 4.50 -2.32
C ARG A 68 7.75 4.26 -2.44
N GLY A 69 8.52 4.48 -1.38
CA GLY A 69 9.96 4.21 -1.40
C GLY A 69 10.34 2.74 -1.63
N ILE A 70 9.39 1.81 -1.51
CA ILE A 70 9.62 0.37 -1.69
C ILE A 70 9.01 -0.13 -2.99
N LEU A 71 7.90 0.48 -3.41
CA LEU A 71 7.08 0.04 -4.53
C LEU A 71 7.32 0.87 -5.80
N ASP A 72 7.41 2.19 -5.68
CA ASP A 72 7.61 3.06 -6.83
C ASP A 72 9.01 2.86 -7.42
N GLU A 73 9.08 2.99 -8.74
CA GLU A 73 10.30 3.00 -9.55
C GLU A 73 10.51 4.41 -10.09
N PRO A 74 11.75 4.79 -10.47
CA PRO A 74 12.03 6.11 -11.04
C PRO A 74 11.09 6.49 -12.20
N ASP A 75 10.77 5.50 -13.04
CA ASP A 75 9.94 5.69 -14.24
C ASP A 75 8.48 5.30 -14.04
N ARG A 76 8.13 4.73 -12.88
CA ARG A 76 6.77 4.21 -12.64
C ARG A 76 6.35 4.32 -11.18
N ARG A 77 5.37 5.18 -10.92
CA ARG A 77 4.67 5.20 -9.63
C ARG A 77 3.65 4.08 -9.59
N ARG A 78 3.72 3.24 -8.56
CA ARG A 78 2.75 2.17 -8.32
C ARG A 78 1.65 2.62 -7.37
N ILE A 79 1.95 3.55 -6.46
CA ILE A 79 0.94 4.13 -5.57
C ILE A 79 0.43 5.45 -6.13
N GLU A 80 -0.73 5.38 -6.74
CA GLU A 80 -1.45 6.53 -7.25
C GLU A 80 -2.38 7.11 -6.21
N THR A 81 -2.55 8.42 -6.25
CA THR A 81 -3.50 9.12 -5.36
C THR A 81 -4.38 10.09 -6.14
N PRO A 82 -5.34 9.59 -6.95
CA PRO A 82 -6.25 10.43 -7.69
C PRO A 82 -7.25 11.10 -6.73
N GLY A 83 -7.12 12.42 -6.56
CA GLY A 83 -7.94 13.21 -5.65
C GLY A 83 -7.78 12.76 -4.18
N ASP A 84 -8.88 12.27 -3.59
CA ASP A 84 -8.92 11.75 -2.22
C ASP A 84 -8.90 10.22 -2.13
N THR A 85 -8.60 9.55 -3.23
CA THR A 85 -8.47 8.09 -3.27
C THR A 85 -7.01 7.67 -3.39
N ILE A 86 -6.74 6.41 -3.06
CA ILE A 86 -5.44 5.75 -3.15
C ILE A 86 -5.65 4.45 -3.92
N GLU A 87 -4.83 4.24 -4.93
CA GLU A 87 -4.83 3.03 -5.75
C GLU A 87 -3.42 2.44 -5.81
N LEU A 88 -3.36 1.11 -5.86
CA LEU A 88 -2.12 0.38 -6.07
C LEU A 88 -2.15 -0.26 -7.45
N ASP A 89 -1.29 0.21 -8.35
CA ASP A 89 -1.11 -0.37 -9.67
C ASP A 89 -0.18 -1.60 -9.60
N LEU A 90 -0.82 -2.77 -9.67
CA LEU A 90 -0.16 -4.07 -9.79
C LEU A 90 0.00 -4.54 -11.24
N LYS A 91 -0.50 -3.80 -12.23
CA LYS A 91 -0.44 -4.22 -13.64
C LYS A 91 1.01 -4.22 -14.13
N GLY A 92 1.31 -5.02 -15.15
CA GLY A 92 2.64 -5.11 -15.74
C GLY A 92 3.61 -5.96 -14.91
N VAL A 93 3.89 -7.15 -15.44
CA VAL A 93 5.15 -7.88 -15.28
C VAL A 93 5.94 -7.57 -16.54
#